data_AF-A0A0F9J612-F1
#
_entry.id   AF-A0A0F9J612-F1
#
_cell.length_a   1.000
_cell.length_b   1.000
_cell.length_c   1.000
_cell.angle_alpha   90.00
_cell.angle_beta   90.00
_cell.angle_gamma   90.00
#
_symmetry.space_group_name_H-M   'P 1'
#
loop_
_entity.id
_entity.type
_entity.pdbx_description
1 polymer ?
#
loop_
_entity_poly.entity_id
_entity_poly.type
_entity_poly.pdbx_seq_one_letter_code
_entity_poly.pdbx_strand_id
1 'polypeptide(L)' 'MTGEELKTLRQERGLSRARLADEVGVSEQTIWRWETGRTGIGGPEERAIRGCLKAPERED' A
#
# COMPACT_ATOMS: atom_id res chain seq x y z
N MET A 1 8.23 -2.63 6.11
CA MET A 1 8.58 -2.13 4.76
C MET A 1 8.75 -0.64 4.86
N THR A 2 9.60 -0.03 4.03
CA THR A 2 9.76 1.41 3.98
C THR A 2 8.62 2.04 3.17
N GLY A 3 8.41 3.36 3.35
CA GLY A 3 7.48 4.12 2.52
C GLY A 3 7.85 4.11 1.04
N GLU A 4 9.14 4.12 0.74
CA GLU A 4 9.65 4.06 -0.62
C GLU A 4 9.38 2.69 -1.26
N GLU A 5 9.63 1.60 -0.53
CA GLU A 5 9.27 0.24 -0.97
C GLU A 5 7.76 0.13 -1.28
N LEU A 6 6.91 0.69 -0.40
CA LEU A 6 5.47 0.71 -0.61
C LEU A 6 5.08 1.45 -1.90
N LYS A 7 5.67 2.64 -2.11
CA LYS A 7 5.39 3.46 -3.29
C LYS A 7 5.78 2.72 -4.57
N THR A 8 6.97 2.12 -4.59
CA THR A 8 7.47 1.36 -5.74
C THR A 8 6.55 0.19 -6.07
N LEU A 9 6.25 -0.66 -5.09
CA LEU A 9 5.37 -1.82 -5.30
C LEU A 9 3.96 -1.41 -5.74
N ARG A 10 3.40 -0.34 -5.17
CA ARG A 10 2.09 0.17 -5.59
C ARG A 10 2.12 0.61 -7.06
N GLN A 11 3.17 1.31 -7.48
CA GLN A 11 3.32 1.79 -8.85
C GLN A 11 3.55 0.64 -9.84
N GLU A 12 4.37 -0.35 -9.48
CA GLU A 12 4.58 -1.57 -10.28
C GLU A 12 3.28 -2.34 -10.53
N ARG A 13 2.33 -2.27 -9.58
CA ARG A 13 0.99 -2.88 -9.72
C ARG A 13 -0.05 -1.94 -10.33
N GLY A 14 0.34 -0.74 -10.80
CA GLY A 14 -0.60 0.23 -11.38
C GLY A 14 -1.69 0.73 -10.42
N LEU A 15 -1.51 0.54 -9.11
CA LEU A 15 -2.51 0.91 -8.11
C LEU A 15 -2.44 2.41 -7.82
N SER A 16 -3.59 3.07 -7.74
CA SER A 16 -3.66 4.41 -7.15
C SER A 16 -3.52 4.33 -5.63
N ARG A 17 -3.18 5.44 -4.98
CA ARG A 17 -3.14 5.49 -3.50
C ARG A 17 -4.52 5.23 -2.91
N ALA A 18 -5.58 5.79 -3.51
CA ALA A 18 -6.96 5.56 -3.11
C ALA A 18 -7.33 4.07 -3.19
N ARG A 19 -7.01 3.40 -4.30
CA ARG A 19 -7.30 1.96 -4.46
C ARG A 19 -6.58 1.13 -3.40
N LEU A 20 -5.29 1.38 -3.17
CA LEU A 20 -4.57 0.67 -2.11
C LEU A 20 -5.16 0.97 -0.72
N ALA A 21 -5.56 2.20 -0.47
CA ALA A 21 -6.15 2.62 0.80
C ALA A 21 -7.46 1.87 1.08
N ASP A 22 -8.33 1.74 0.06
CA ASP A 22 -9.59 0.99 0.15
C ASP A 22 -9.34 -0.49 0.46
N GLU A 23 -8.36 -1.11 -0.20
CA GLU A 23 -8.00 -2.53 0.00
C GLU A 23 -7.46 -2.83 1.41
N VAL A 24 -6.75 -1.87 2.03
CA VAL A 24 -6.19 -2.03 3.38
C VAL A 24 -7.01 -1.34 4.47
N GLY A 25 -8.15 -0.72 4.12
CA GLY A 25 -9.07 -0.10 5.07
C GLY A 25 -8.54 1.16 5.76
N VAL A 26 -7.74 1.98 5.05
CA VAL A 26 -7.20 3.26 5.55
C VAL A 26 -7.55 4.42 4.61
N SER A 27 -7.19 5.64 4.98
CA SER A 27 -7.36 6.80 4.10
C SER A 27 -6.24 6.90 3.06
N GLU A 28 -6.54 7.49 1.89
CA GLU A 28 -5.51 7.83 0.89
C GLU A 28 -4.37 8.68 1.50
N GLN A 29 -4.72 9.62 2.39
CA GLN A 29 -3.76 10.47 3.08
C GLN A 29 -2.81 9.65 3.96
N THR A 30 -3.29 8.56 4.57
CA THR A 30 -2.48 7.61 5.34
C THR A 30 -1.42 6.97 4.45
N ILE A 31 -1.80 6.49 3.26
CA ILE A 31 -0.87 5.93 2.27
C ILE A 31 0.20 6.97 1.90
N TRP A 32 -0.21 8.21 1.59
CA TRP A 32 0.74 9.27 1.26
C TRP A 32 1.72 9.59 2.39
N ARG A 33 1.27 9.59 3.66
CA ARG A 33 2.14 9.81 4.82
C ARG A 33 3.16 8.69 4.96
N TRP A 34 2.76 7.45 4.75
CA TRP A 34 3.67 6.31 4.72
C TRP A 34 4.69 6.43 3.59
N GLU A 35 4.24 6.66 2.34
CA GLU A 35 5.12 6.79 1.18
C GLU A 35 6.15 7.93 1.29
N THR A 36 5.80 9.00 2.02
CA THR A 36 6.68 10.16 2.23
C THR A 36 7.48 10.09 3.53
N GLY A 37 7.40 8.99 4.28
CA GLY A 37 8.12 8.80 5.54
C GLY A 37 7.65 9.71 6.69
N ARG A 38 6.49 10.37 6.55
CA ARG A 38 5.92 11.22 7.61
C ARG A 38 5.44 10.40 8.80
N THR A 39 5.00 9.17 8.56
CA THR A 39 4.60 8.20 9.58
C THR A 39 5.10 6.82 9.19
N GLY A 40 5.39 5.97 10.17
CA GLY A 40 5.68 4.56 9.94
C GLY A 40 4.42 3.75 9.63
N ILE A 41 4.60 2.61 8.98
CA ILE A 41 3.55 1.61 8.75
C ILE A 41 3.52 0.69 9.98
N GLY A 42 2.36 0.51 10.59
CA GLY A 42 2.18 -0.41 11.71
C GLY A 42 2.23 -1.88 11.30
N GLY A 43 2.43 -2.79 12.26
CA GLY A 43 2.52 -4.22 11.98
C GLY A 43 1.27 -4.84 11.34
N PRO A 44 0.05 -4.53 11.80
CA PRO A 44 -1.18 -5.00 11.15
C PRO A 44 -1.33 -4.50 9.71
N GLU A 45 -1.07 -3.22 9.48
CA GLU A 45 -1.20 -2.58 8.17
C GLU A 45 -0.14 -3.09 7.20
N GLU A 46 1.11 -3.27 7.65
CA GLU A 46 2.17 -3.86 6.83
C GLU A 46 1.78 -5.27 6.36
N ARG A 47 1.17 -6.08 7.22
CA ARG A 47 0.71 -7.43 6.84
C ARG A 47 -0.39 -7.37 5.78
N ALA A 48 -1.36 -6.47 5.94
CA ALA A 48 -2.45 -6.28 4.99
C ALA A 48 -1.93 -5.81 3.62
N ILE A 49 -1.05 -4.80 3.61
CA ILE A 49 -0.38 -4.29 2.40
C ILE A 49 0.37 -5.41 1.68
N ARG A 50 1.15 -6.22 2.40
CA ARG A 50 1.88 -7.35 1.81
C ARG A 50 0.94 -8.42 1.24
N GLY A 51 -0.23 -8.64 1.84
CA GLY A 51 -1.25 -9.52 1.29
C GLY A 51 -1.81 -9.00 -0.03
N CYS A 52 -2.24 -7.73 -0.04
CA CYS A 52 -2.78 -7.05 -1.21
C CYS A 52 -1.79 -7.04 -2.39
N LEU A 53 -0.53 -6.66 -2.13
CA LEU A 53 0.49 -6.55 -3.15
C LEU A 53 1.08 -7.91 -3.60
N LYS A 54 0.84 -9.02 -2.90
CA LYS A 54 1.31 -10.36 -3.28
C LYS A 54 0.32 -11.16 -4.14
N ALA A 55 -0.93 -10.74 -4.25
CA ALA A 55 -1.89 -11.46 -5.09
C ALA A 55 -1.47 -11.37 -6.58
N PRO A 56 -1.41 -12.48 -7.33
CA PRO A 56 -1.38 -12.42 -8.78
C PRO A 56 -2.70 -11.77 -9.25
N GLU A 57 -2.62 -10.89 -10.25
CA GLU A 57 -3.80 -10.39 -10.95
C GLU A 57 -4.64 -11.60 -11.33
N ARG A 58 -5.79 -11.79 -10.67
CA ARG A 58 -6.84 -12.63 -11.24
C ARG A 58 -7.41 -11.82 -12.38
N GLU A 59 -6.89 -12.08 -13.57
CA GLU A 59 -7.53 -11.73 -14.83
C GLU A 59 -8.88 -12.49 -14.88
N ASP A 60 -9.98 -11.75 -14.91
CA ASP A 60 -11.32 -12.21 -15.34
C ASP A 60 -11.52 -11.85 -16.83
#